data_AF-A0A248YL00-F1
#
_entry.id   AF-A0A248YL00-F1
#
_cell.length_a   1.000
_cell.length_b   1.000
_cell.length_c   1.000
_cell.angle_alpha   90.00
_cell.angle_beta   90.00
_cell.angle_gamma   90.00
#
_symmetry.space_group_name_H-M   'P 1'
#
loop_
_entity.id
_entity.type
_entity.pdbx_description
1 polymer ?
#
loop_
_entity_poly.entity_id
_entity_poly.type
_entity_poly.pdbx_seq_one_letter_code
_entity_poly.pdbx_strand_id
1 'polypeptide(L)'
;MCHTYYVLAGKTPVLVHNCGGPGRDLIDGDAQYHIISGNRTGGGHKWPGRPNKTVFPESWDTDKILDGVADVATNPSSTWTWQKGAHGSLYTRKEELSRVKIEDVYDG
;
A
#
# COMPACT_ATOMS: atom_id res chain seq x y z
N MET A 1 7.48 -5.40 -10.60
CA MET A 1 8.27 -4.21 -10.96
C MET A 1 9.37 -4.06 -9.91
N CYS A 2 10.60 -3.65 -10.26
CA CYS A 2 11.64 -3.46 -9.24
C CYS A 2 11.61 -2.01 -8.75
N HIS A 3 11.38 -1.81 -7.45
CA HIS A 3 11.51 -0.50 -6.85
C HIS A 3 12.96 -0.27 -6.46
N THR A 4 13.47 0.88 -6.89
CA THR A 4 14.81 1.33 -6.56
C THR A 4 14.67 2.47 -5.57
N TYR A 5 15.11 2.26 -4.33
CA TYR A 5 15.11 3.31 -3.32
C TYR A 5 16.51 3.54 -2.77
N TYR A 6 16.76 4.81 -2.42
CA TYR A 6 17.96 5.22 -1.70
C TYR A 6 17.65 5.16 -0.20
N VAL A 7 18.31 4.26 0.52
CA VAL A 7 18.29 4.29 1.98
C VAL A 7 19.56 4.95 2.47
N LEU A 8 19.43 5.90 3.40
CA LEU A 8 20.56 6.48 4.09
C LEU A 8 20.98 5.56 5.23
N ALA A 9 22.04 4.78 5.02
CA ALA A 9 22.73 4.06 6.09
C ALA A 9 23.79 5.01 6.69
N GLY A 10 23.37 5.87 7.62
CA GLY A 10 24.22 6.95 8.11
C GLY A 10 24.37 8.06 7.07
N LYS A 11 25.60 8.31 6.57
CA LYS A 11 25.88 9.34 5.55
C LYS A 11 26.03 8.78 4.12
N THR A 12 26.04 7.46 3.97
CA THR A 12 26.26 6.82 2.67
C THR A 12 24.91 6.38 2.08
N PRO A 13 24.54 6.86 0.88
CA PRO A 13 23.35 6.36 0.21
C PRO A 13 23.63 4.93 -0.28
N VAL A 14 22.83 3.97 0.18
CA VAL A 14 22.87 2.58 -0.28
C VAL A 14 21.78 2.43 -1.33
N LEU A 15 22.20 2.01 -2.54
CA LEU A 15 21.29 1.67 -3.62
C LEU A 15 20.70 0.29 -3.36
N VAL A 16 19.42 0.23 -2.99
CA VAL A 16 18.73 -1.02 -2.75
C VAL A 16 17.86 -1.33 -3.95
N HIS A 17 18.13 -2.48 -4.57
CA HIS A 17 17.32 -3.03 -5.64
C HIS A 17 16.36 -4.04 -5.02
N ASN A 18 15.12 -3.63 -4.75
CA ASN A 18 14.08 -4.57 -4.37
C ASN A 18 13.52 -5.22 -5.64
N CYS A 19 14.25 -6.20 -6.18
CA CYS A 19 13.81 -7.03 -7.30
C CYS A 19 13.24 -8.36 -6.77
N GLY A 20 11.92 -8.40 -6.56
CA GLY A 20 11.11 -9.63 -6.51
C GLY A 20 10.70 -10.12 -5.12
N GLY A 21 9.45 -9.85 -4.76
CA GLY A 21 8.63 -10.55 -3.76
C GLY A 21 7.21 -10.00 -3.88
N PRO A 22 6.16 -10.84 -4.05
CA PRO A 22 4.79 -10.41 -4.33
C PRO A 22 4.33 -9.47 -3.22
N GLY A 23 3.41 -8.53 -3.46
CA GLY A 23 2.85 -7.68 -2.41
C GLY A 23 2.38 -8.45 -1.16
N ARG A 24 2.19 -9.78 -1.27
CA ARG A 24 2.03 -10.72 -0.16
C ARG A 24 3.13 -10.73 0.91
N ASP A 25 4.37 -10.39 0.55
CA ASP A 25 5.50 -10.37 1.49
C ASP A 25 5.56 -9.06 2.28
N LEU A 26 5.00 -7.97 1.71
CA LEU A 26 4.96 -6.64 2.31
C LEU A 26 3.65 -6.34 3.03
N ILE A 27 2.57 -7.02 2.64
CA ILE A 27 1.23 -6.87 3.19
C ILE A 27 0.92 -8.10 4.04
N ASP A 28 0.60 -7.93 5.32
CA ASP A 28 0.28 -9.08 6.18
C ASP A 28 -1.00 -9.82 5.73
N GLY A 29 -1.16 -11.07 6.14
CA GLY A 29 -2.25 -11.92 5.68
C GLY A 29 -3.66 -11.41 5.99
N ASP A 30 -3.89 -10.73 7.12
CA ASP A 30 -5.20 -10.14 7.42
C ASP A 30 -5.47 -8.92 6.54
N ALA A 31 -4.45 -8.08 6.30
CA ALA A 31 -4.55 -6.97 5.37
C ALA A 31 -4.79 -7.45 3.92
N GLN A 32 -4.10 -8.49 3.47
CA GLN A 32 -4.36 -9.12 2.17
C GLN A 32 -5.80 -9.61 2.07
N TYR A 33 -6.26 -10.35 3.08
CA TYR A 33 -7.64 -10.87 3.13
C TYR A 33 -8.66 -9.72 3.15
N HIS A 34 -8.40 -8.65 3.91
CA HIS A 34 -9.23 -7.45 3.94
C HIS A 34 -9.30 -6.78 2.56
N ILE A 35 -8.18 -6.61 1.86
CA ILE A 35 -8.15 -6.00 0.52
C ILE A 35 -8.93 -6.86 -0.46
N ILE A 36 -8.66 -8.16 -0.50
CA ILE A 36 -9.16 -9.06 -1.55
C ILE A 36 -10.60 -9.49 -1.31
N SER A 37 -10.87 -10.15 -0.19
CA SER A 37 -12.16 -10.79 0.11
C SER A 37 -13.01 -10.00 1.09
N GLY A 38 -12.35 -9.24 1.97
CA GLY A 38 -12.96 -8.55 3.08
C GLY A 38 -13.11 -9.41 4.32
N ASN A 39 -12.99 -8.78 5.48
CA ASN A 39 -13.20 -9.39 6.79
C ASN A 39 -14.35 -8.68 7.52
N ARG A 40 -14.45 -8.89 8.84
CA ARG A 40 -15.53 -8.35 9.68
C ARG A 40 -15.53 -6.83 9.77
N THR A 41 -14.39 -6.17 9.53
CA THR A 41 -14.27 -4.71 9.60
C THR A 41 -14.54 -4.03 8.26
N GLY A 42 -14.74 -4.81 7.19
CA GLY A 42 -15.00 -4.30 5.85
C GLY A 42 -14.11 -4.96 4.80
N GLY A 43 -13.66 -4.19 3.82
CA GLY A 43 -12.81 -4.68 2.73
C GLY A 43 -13.51 -5.68 1.78
N GLY A 44 -12.84 -6.11 0.72
CA GLY A 44 -13.41 -6.91 -0.38
C GLY A 44 -13.49 -6.12 -1.68
N HIS A 45 -12.33 -5.62 -2.14
CA HIS A 45 -12.18 -4.74 -3.28
C HIS A 45 -11.85 -5.48 -4.58
N LYS A 46 -11.43 -6.75 -4.51
CA LYS A 46 -11.24 -7.56 -5.71
C LYS A 46 -12.60 -7.79 -6.39
N TRP A 47 -12.68 -7.57 -7.69
CA TRP A 47 -13.87 -7.87 -8.49
C TRP A 47 -14.39 -9.29 -8.24
N PRO A 48 -15.72 -9.52 -8.10
CA PRO A 48 -16.83 -8.55 -8.27
C PRO A 48 -17.03 -7.57 -7.10
N GLY A 49 -16.21 -7.67 -6.06
CA GLY A 49 -16.22 -6.79 -4.90
C GLY A 49 -17.40 -7.01 -3.97
N ARG A 50 -17.30 -6.44 -2.78
CA ARG A 50 -18.43 -6.32 -1.84
C ARG A 50 -19.26 -5.07 -2.15
N PRO A 51 -20.55 -5.05 -1.76
CA PRO A 51 -21.42 -3.89 -1.98
C PRO A 51 -20.80 -2.59 -1.44
N ASN A 52 -20.99 -1.49 -2.19
CA ASN A 52 -20.52 -0.15 -1.84
C ASN A 52 -19.00 0.00 -1.72
N LYS A 53 -18.22 -0.85 -2.42
CA LYS A 53 -16.75 -0.70 -2.54
C LYS A 53 -16.38 -0.25 -3.94
N THR A 54 -15.36 0.61 -4.03
CA THR A 54 -14.62 0.80 -5.29
C THR A 54 -13.80 -0.45 -5.54
N VAL A 55 -14.01 -1.07 -6.70
CA VAL A 55 -13.40 -2.35 -7.05
C VAL A 55 -12.18 -2.16 -7.95
N PHE A 56 -11.21 -3.05 -7.81
CA PHE A 56 -10.13 -3.18 -8.79
C PHE A 56 -10.67 -3.68 -10.14
N PRO A 57 -9.96 -3.44 -11.26
CA PRO A 57 -10.35 -3.96 -12.56
C PRO A 57 -10.61 -5.46 -12.53
N GLU A 58 -11.63 -5.90 -13.27
CA GLU A 58 -12.01 -7.33 -13.35
C GLU A 58 -10.86 -8.23 -13.84
N SER A 59 -9.99 -7.70 -14.70
CA SER A 59 -8.85 -8.44 -15.25
C SER A 59 -7.70 -8.66 -14.27
N TRP A 60 -7.70 -7.99 -13.11
CA TRP A 60 -6.62 -8.12 -12.15
C TRP A 60 -6.82 -9.33 -11.23
N ASP A 61 -5.83 -10.23 -11.25
CA ASP A 61 -5.75 -11.30 -10.27
C ASP A 61 -5.28 -10.78 -8.90
N THR A 62 -5.27 -11.67 -7.91
CA THR A 62 -4.92 -11.31 -6.54
C THR A 62 -3.48 -10.80 -6.43
N ASP A 63 -2.54 -11.38 -7.15
CA ASP A 63 -1.13 -11.03 -7.04
C ASP A 63 -0.89 -9.67 -7.69
N LYS A 64 -1.50 -9.40 -8.85
CA LYS A 64 -1.45 -8.07 -9.48
C LYS A 64 -2.01 -6.97 -8.59
N ILE A 65 -3.10 -7.24 -7.87
CA ILE A 65 -3.67 -6.30 -6.89
C ILE A 65 -2.70 -6.02 -5.76
N LEU A 66 -2.16 -7.08 -5.13
CA LEU A 66 -1.28 -6.92 -3.97
C LEU A 66 0.04 -6.25 -4.36
N ASP A 67 0.60 -6.62 -5.50
CA ASP A 67 1.78 -5.99 -6.08
C ASP A 67 1.52 -4.50 -6.34
N GLY A 68 0.43 -4.15 -7.03
CA GLY A 68 0.09 -2.75 -7.29
C GLY A 68 -0.12 -1.94 -6.01
N VAL A 69 -0.76 -2.51 -4.98
CA VAL A 69 -0.91 -1.84 -3.68
C VAL A 69 0.44 -1.64 -2.99
N ALA A 70 1.31 -2.65 -2.98
CA ALA A 70 2.64 -2.53 -2.41
C ALA A 70 3.50 -1.51 -3.16
N ASP A 71 3.40 -1.49 -4.49
CA ASP A 71 4.10 -0.56 -5.36
C ASP A 71 3.72 0.89 -5.03
N VAL A 72 2.41 1.20 -4.96
CA VAL A 72 1.91 2.53 -4.58
C VAL A 72 2.27 2.89 -3.13
N ALA A 73 2.22 1.94 -2.21
CA ALA A 73 2.51 2.21 -0.80
C ALA A 73 4.01 2.44 -0.53
N THR A 74 4.89 1.93 -1.40
CA THR A 74 6.35 2.02 -1.21
C THR A 74 7.03 2.99 -2.18
N ASN A 75 6.30 3.50 -3.20
CA ASN A 75 6.85 4.46 -4.15
C ASN A 75 7.09 5.82 -3.46
N PRO A 76 8.34 6.32 -3.42
CA PRO A 76 8.66 7.61 -2.81
C PRO A 76 8.07 8.81 -3.57
N SER A 77 7.63 8.62 -4.82
CA SER A 77 6.97 9.64 -5.63
C SER A 77 5.45 9.69 -5.44
N SER A 78 4.86 8.74 -4.71
CA SER A 78 3.42 8.79 -4.43
C SER A 78 3.07 10.01 -3.58
N THR A 79 1.83 10.48 -3.71
CA THR A 79 1.33 11.61 -2.93
C THR A 79 0.75 11.13 -1.61
N TRP A 80 1.36 11.55 -0.50
CA TRP A 80 0.93 11.19 0.85
C TRP A 80 0.13 12.34 1.48
N THR A 81 -1.14 12.09 1.79
CA THR A 81 -2.04 13.06 2.42
C THR A 81 -2.46 12.58 3.80
N TRP A 82 -2.02 13.28 4.85
CA TRP A 82 -2.44 13.01 6.22
C TRP A 82 -3.86 13.54 6.45
N GLN A 83 -4.81 12.63 6.60
CA GLN A 83 -6.22 12.93 6.88
C GLN A 83 -6.48 13.11 8.38
N LYS A 84 -5.69 12.43 9.22
CA LYS A 84 -5.69 12.59 10.68
C LYS A 84 -4.24 12.50 11.17
N GLY A 85 -3.86 13.41 12.06
CA GLY A 85 -2.49 13.53 12.56
C GLY A 85 -1.73 14.69 11.92
N ALA A 86 -0.55 14.98 12.45
CA ALA A 86 0.32 16.00 11.87
C ALA A 86 0.98 15.46 10.60
N HIS A 87 1.23 16.33 9.64
CA HIS A 87 1.93 15.97 8.40
C HIS A 87 3.29 15.34 8.72
N GLY A 88 3.60 14.20 8.07
CA GLY A 88 4.83 13.44 8.32
C GLY A 88 4.83 12.59 9.61
N SER A 89 3.78 12.65 10.44
CA SER A 89 3.76 11.92 11.72
C SER A 89 3.09 10.55 11.61
N LEU A 90 3.68 9.55 12.25
CA LEU A 90 3.07 8.22 12.42
C LEU A 90 1.93 8.22 13.44
N TYR A 91 1.98 9.13 14.42
CA TYR A 91 1.01 9.22 15.50
C TYR A 91 0.36 10.60 15.58
N THR A 92 -0.87 10.63 16.04
CA THR A 92 -1.56 11.86 16.44
C THR A 92 -1.05 12.34 17.80
N ARG A 93 -1.44 13.56 18.21
CA ARG A 93 -1.14 14.07 19.57
C ARG A 93 -1.75 13.21 20.70
N LYS A 94 -2.72 12.36 20.37
CA LYS A 94 -3.36 11.43 21.31
C LYS A 94 -2.75 10.02 21.26
N GLU A 95 -1.59 9.87 20.62
CA GLU A 95 -0.86 8.59 20.48
C GLU A 95 -1.60 7.51 19.68
N GLU A 96 -2.73 7.87 19.06
CA GLU A 96 -3.39 7.04 18.04
C GLU A 96 -2.60 7.09 16.73
N LEU A 97 -2.65 6.03 15.93
CA LEU A 97 -2.09 6.03 14.58
C LEU A 97 -2.69 7.14 13.72
N SER A 98 -1.83 7.81 12.94
CA SER A 98 -2.24 8.75 11.91
C SER A 98 -3.02 8.04 10.80
N ARG A 99 -3.99 8.74 10.21
CA ARG A 99 -4.69 8.26 9.00
C ARG A 99 -4.08 8.92 7.78
N VAL A 100 -3.52 8.11 6.90
CA VAL A 100 -2.85 8.58 5.68
C VAL A 100 -3.54 8.01 4.46
N LYS A 101 -3.78 8.86 3.46
CA LYS A 101 -4.20 8.48 2.11
C LYS A 101 -2.97 8.58 1.21
N ILE A 102 -2.65 7.51 0.49
CA ILE A 102 -1.57 7.48 -0.49
C ILE A 102 -2.21 7.35 -1.87
N GLU A 103 -1.80 8.22 -2.78
CA GLU A 103 -2.33 8.25 -4.15
C GLU A 103 -1.18 8.21 -5.14
N ASP A 104 -1.34 7.38 -6.16
CA ASP A 104 -0.42 7.25 -7.27
C ASP A 104 -1.13 6.65 -8.48
N VAL A 105 -0.52 6.78 -9.67
CA VAL A 105 -0.99 6.13 -10.88
C VAL A 105 -0.18 4.85 -11.07
N TYR A 106 -0.88 3.73 -11.20
CA TYR A 106 -0.28 2.44 -11.48
C TYR A 106 -0.65 1.97 -12.89
N ASP A 107 0.30 2.07 -13.83
CA ASP A 107 0.08 1.77 -15.25
C ASP A 107 0.25 0.29 -15.63
N GLY A 108 0.58 -0.58 -14.65
CA GLY A 108 0.65 -2.03 -14.86
C GLY A 108 2.03 -2.53 -15.25
#